data_AF-A0A5D0PAZ8-F1
#
_entry.id   AF-A0A5D0PAZ8-F1
#
_cell.length_a   1.000
_cell.length_b   1.000
_cell.length_c   1.000
_cell.angle_alpha   90.00
_cell.angle_beta   90.00
_cell.angle_gamma   90.00
#
_symmetry.space_group_name_H-M   'P 1'
#
loop_
_entity.id
_entity.type
_entity.pdbx_description
1 polymer ?
#
loop_
_entity_poly.entity_id
_entity_poly.type
_entity_poly.pdbx_seq_one_letter_code
_entity_poly.pdbx_strand_id
1 'polypeptide(L)'
;MRAKNLGPHYADYYYIGGQLPKGVKPTLRWGGPKGTKCEWAGRWFWCWGPLALEKGKTDWLNFQLTLKSGTKGTATARLGVISFDVDQGMENMSEAELKRLGIKHHYDLKTVKTTIVSPPRNPGRGWTPPPPVKDYNPPASHEESNTKKDT
;
A
#
# COMPACT_ATOMS: atom_id res chain seq x y z
N MET A 1 -2.15 6.75 3.84
CA MET A 1 -2.97 6.90 2.62
C MET A 1 -4.44 6.94 3.01
N ARG A 2 -5.29 7.60 2.21
CA ARG A 2 -6.74 7.66 2.44
C ARG A 2 -7.47 7.46 1.11
N ALA A 3 -8.55 6.71 1.12
CA ALA A 3 -9.38 6.39 -0.04
C ALA A 3 -10.83 6.73 0.27
N LYS A 4 -11.46 7.62 -0.50
CA LYS A 4 -12.86 8.01 -0.29
C LYS A 4 -13.73 7.36 -1.35
N ASN A 5 -14.83 6.73 -0.95
CA ASN A 5 -15.80 6.23 -1.91
C ASN A 5 -16.58 7.42 -2.52
N LEU A 6 -16.31 7.69 -3.79
CA LEU A 6 -17.00 8.71 -4.59
C LEU A 6 -18.10 8.11 -5.50
N GLY A 7 -18.26 6.79 -5.49
CA GLY A 7 -19.25 6.07 -6.27
C GLY A 7 -20.68 6.34 -5.79
N PRO A 8 -21.68 6.02 -6.62
CA PRO A 8 -23.09 6.16 -6.27
C PRO A 8 -23.55 5.13 -5.21
N HIS A 9 -22.83 4.02 -5.06
CA HIS A 9 -23.15 2.89 -4.16
C HIS A 9 -22.02 2.61 -3.16
N TYR A 10 -22.25 1.70 -2.20
CA TYR A 10 -21.18 1.23 -1.30
C TYR A 10 -20.15 0.42 -2.10
N ALA A 11 -18.89 0.47 -1.68
CA ALA A 11 -17.82 -0.32 -2.27
C ALA A 11 -17.51 -1.49 -1.34
N ASP A 12 -17.90 -2.69 -1.73
CA ASP A 12 -17.66 -3.95 -1.03
C ASP A 12 -16.36 -4.63 -1.48
N TYR A 13 -15.95 -4.43 -2.74
CA TYR A 13 -14.76 -5.06 -3.31
C TYR A 13 -13.72 -4.04 -3.79
N TYR A 14 -12.87 -3.59 -2.85
CA TYR A 14 -11.77 -2.66 -3.13
C TYR A 14 -10.51 -2.99 -2.32
N TYR A 15 -9.37 -2.59 -2.87
CA TYR A 15 -8.06 -2.72 -2.27
C TYR A 15 -7.35 -1.37 -2.20
N ILE A 16 -6.67 -1.12 -1.09
CA ILE A 16 -5.72 -0.01 -0.92
C ILE A 16 -4.32 -0.60 -0.96
N GLY A 17 -3.48 -0.11 -1.85
CA GLY A 17 -2.12 -0.62 -1.95
C GLY A 17 -1.41 -0.15 -3.21
N GLY A 18 -0.52 -0.98 -3.73
CA GLY A 18 0.13 -0.75 -5.00
C GLY A 18 1.52 -1.34 -5.08
N GLN A 19 2.39 -0.70 -5.87
CA GLN A 19 3.73 -1.18 -6.16
C GLN A 19 4.77 -0.47 -5.28
N LEU A 20 5.50 -1.27 -4.50
CA LEU A 20 6.58 -0.84 -3.62
C LEU A 20 7.86 -0.50 -4.39
N PRO A 21 8.71 0.40 -3.87
CA PRO A 21 10.01 0.70 -4.45
C PRO A 21 10.92 -0.53 -4.59
N LYS A 22 11.90 -0.45 -5.50
CA LYS A 22 12.96 -1.46 -5.56
C LYS A 22 13.83 -1.38 -4.29
N GLY A 23 14.43 -2.50 -3.90
CA GLY A 23 15.35 -2.55 -2.77
C GLY A 23 14.67 -2.52 -1.40
N VAL A 24 13.37 -2.79 -1.32
CA VAL A 24 12.65 -2.96 -0.05
C VAL A 24 13.04 -4.31 0.57
N LYS A 25 13.29 -4.35 1.89
CA LYS A 25 13.34 -5.59 2.66
C LYS A 25 11.95 -6.24 2.61
N PRO A 26 11.82 -7.57 2.61
CA PRO A 26 10.54 -8.26 2.45
C PRO A 26 9.65 -8.18 3.70
N THR A 27 9.62 -7.04 4.39
CA THR A 27 8.83 -6.77 5.59
C THR A 27 8.07 -5.45 5.41
N LEU A 28 6.75 -5.52 5.54
CA LEU A 28 5.80 -4.43 5.40
C LEU A 28 5.11 -4.30 6.75
N ARG A 29 5.25 -3.14 7.38
CA ARG A 29 4.48 -2.83 8.59
C ARG A 29 3.32 -1.97 8.18
N TRP A 30 2.13 -2.27 8.69
CA TRP A 30 0.93 -1.54 8.31
C TRP A 30 -0.05 -1.41 9.46
N GLY A 31 -0.95 -0.44 9.33
CA GLY A 31 -2.08 -0.20 10.22
C GLY A 31 -3.26 0.31 9.42
N GLY A 32 -4.45 -0.14 9.77
CA GLY A 32 -5.72 0.19 9.13
C GLY A 32 -6.90 -0.07 10.07
N PRO A 33 -8.14 0.05 9.59
CA PRO A 33 -9.32 -0.31 10.34
C PRO A 33 -9.31 -1.75 10.88
N LYS A 34 -10.14 -2.02 11.88
CA LYS A 34 -10.26 -3.35 12.48
C LYS A 34 -10.66 -4.37 11.41
N GLY A 35 -9.90 -5.47 11.37
CA GLY A 35 -10.11 -6.60 10.47
C GLY A 35 -9.61 -6.37 9.05
N THR A 36 -8.88 -5.28 8.78
CA THR A 36 -8.09 -5.15 7.56
C THR A 36 -7.17 -6.35 7.40
N LYS A 37 -7.08 -6.88 6.19
CA LYS A 37 -6.12 -7.90 5.80
C LYS A 37 -5.25 -7.33 4.70
N CYS A 38 -3.99 -7.77 4.66
CA CYS A 38 -3.07 -7.40 3.61
C CYS A 38 -2.43 -8.65 3.02
N GLU A 39 -2.19 -8.60 1.72
CA GLU A 39 -1.36 -9.55 1.00
C GLU A 39 -0.21 -8.81 0.33
N TRP A 40 0.88 -9.54 0.13
CA TRP A 40 2.05 -9.03 -0.57
C TRP A 40 2.66 -10.11 -1.45
N ALA A 41 2.67 -9.86 -2.76
CA ALA A 41 3.35 -10.69 -3.75
C ALA A 41 4.36 -9.87 -4.56
N GLY A 42 5.62 -10.34 -4.63
CA GLY A 42 6.71 -9.64 -5.31
C GLY A 42 6.88 -8.17 -4.85
N ARG A 43 6.54 -7.22 -5.72
CA ARG A 43 6.58 -5.77 -5.41
C ARG A 43 5.20 -5.16 -5.16
N TRP A 44 4.15 -5.95 -5.20
CA TRP A 44 2.77 -5.48 -5.06
C TRP A 44 2.22 -5.87 -3.71
N PHE A 45 1.64 -4.91 -3.01
CA PHE A 45 0.91 -5.16 -1.78
C PHE A 45 -0.52 -4.63 -1.93
N TRP A 46 -1.47 -5.32 -1.30
CA TRP A 46 -2.89 -5.01 -1.37
C TRP A 46 -3.48 -5.21 0.00
N CYS A 47 -4.18 -4.22 0.51
CA CYS A 47 -4.89 -4.31 1.79
C CYS A 47 -6.37 -4.05 1.57
N TRP A 48 -7.23 -4.80 2.22
CA TRP A 48 -8.68 -4.63 2.15
C TRP A 48 -9.28 -4.72 3.55
N GLY A 49 -10.28 -3.88 3.80
CA GLY A 49 -11.09 -3.96 5.01
C GLY A 49 -12.12 -5.10 4.93
N PRO A 50 -12.70 -5.51 6.07
CA PRO A 50 -13.83 -6.43 6.10
C PRO A 50 -15.17 -5.69 5.95
N LEU A 51 -15.14 -4.35 5.84
CA LEU A 51 -16.31 -3.48 5.85
C LEU A 51 -16.54 -2.95 4.44
N ALA A 52 -17.80 -3.00 3.99
CA ALA A 52 -18.23 -2.25 2.82
C ALA A 52 -18.06 -0.74 3.09
N LEU A 53 -17.36 -0.05 2.20
CA LEU A 53 -17.13 1.38 2.32
C LEU A 53 -18.35 2.13 1.77
N GLU A 54 -19.21 2.62 2.66
CA GLU A 54 -20.39 3.40 2.27
C GLU A 54 -20.01 4.65 1.44
N LYS A 55 -20.97 5.12 0.64
CA LYS A 55 -20.83 6.35 -0.15
C LYS A 55 -20.37 7.52 0.72
N GLY A 56 -19.32 8.20 0.28
CA GLY A 56 -18.77 9.37 0.96
C GLY A 56 -17.90 9.07 2.19
N LYS A 57 -17.81 7.81 2.64
CA LYS A 57 -16.88 7.41 3.71
C LYS A 57 -15.47 7.28 3.17
N THR A 58 -14.51 7.38 4.10
CA THR A 58 -13.08 7.31 3.80
C THR A 58 -12.45 6.17 4.58
N ASP A 59 -11.77 5.30 3.86
CA ASP A 59 -10.89 4.28 4.42
C ASP A 59 -9.45 4.79 4.46
N TRP A 60 -8.61 4.22 5.32
CA TRP A 60 -7.24 4.64 5.52
C TRP A 60 -6.30 3.45 5.70
N LEU A 61 -5.08 3.63 5.20
CA LEU A 61 -3.99 2.68 5.39
C LEU A 61 -2.69 3.43 5.63
N ASN A 62 -2.06 3.16 6.76
CA ASN A 62 -0.69 3.60 7.04
C ASN A 62 0.23 2.41 6.88
N PHE A 63 1.37 2.62 6.24
CA PHE A 63 2.36 1.57 6.08
C PHE A 63 3.78 2.13 6.14
N GLN A 64 4.70 1.27 6.55
CA GLN A 64 6.12 1.53 6.64
C GLN A 64 6.87 0.40 5.97
N LEU A 65 7.91 0.78 5.24
CA LEU A 65 8.80 -0.11 4.53
C LEU A 65 10.22 0.17 4.99
N THR A 66 11.00 -0.90 5.11
CA THR A 66 12.44 -0.78 5.35
C THR A 66 13.18 -1.03 4.06
N LEU A 67 14.05 -0.13 3.65
CA LEU A 67 14.94 -0.35 2.49
C LEU A 67 16.16 -1.19 2.88
N LYS A 68 16.72 -1.93 1.93
CA LYS A 68 18.00 -2.65 2.07
C LYS A 68 19.14 -1.64 2.23
N SER A 69 20.16 -2.03 3.00
CA SER A 69 21.39 -1.23 3.13
C SER A 69 22.02 -1.00 1.76
N GLY A 70 22.49 0.23 1.53
CA GLY A 70 23.10 0.62 0.24
C GLY A 70 22.12 1.03 -0.85
N THR A 71 20.80 1.01 -0.61
CA THR A 71 19.82 1.61 -1.54
C THR A 71 20.04 3.13 -1.58
N LYS A 72 20.27 3.69 -2.77
CA LYS A 72 20.56 5.12 -2.99
C LYS A 72 19.65 5.66 -4.11
N GLY A 73 19.58 6.99 -4.22
CA GLY A 73 18.83 7.68 -5.27
C GLY A 73 17.36 7.89 -4.90
N THR A 74 16.46 7.73 -5.86
CA THR A 74 15.02 7.99 -5.68
C THR A 74 14.22 6.70 -5.56
N ALA A 75 13.58 6.49 -4.42
CA ALA A 75 12.57 5.46 -4.25
C ALA A 75 11.28 5.88 -4.96
N THR A 76 10.78 5.06 -5.87
CA THR A 76 9.52 5.30 -6.58
C THR A 76 8.52 4.21 -6.21
N ALA A 77 7.37 4.61 -5.67
CA ALA A 77 6.23 3.76 -5.38
C ALA A 77 5.03 4.17 -6.23
N ARG A 78 4.13 3.23 -6.54
CA ARG A 78 2.81 3.52 -7.11
C ARG A 78 1.78 3.10 -6.08
N LEU A 79 0.96 4.03 -5.61
CA LEU A 79 0.09 3.82 -4.45
C LEU A 79 -1.30 4.36 -4.76
N GLY A 80 -2.33 3.65 -4.36
CA GLY A 80 -3.69 4.13 -4.47
C GLY A 80 -4.72 3.03 -4.30
N VAL A 81 -5.80 3.11 -5.08
CA VAL A 81 -6.97 2.25 -4.94
C VAL A 81 -7.15 1.39 -6.18
N ILE A 82 -7.50 0.13 -5.94
CA ILE A 82 -7.92 -0.83 -6.94
C ILE A 82 -9.35 -1.20 -6.59
N SER A 83 -10.32 -0.94 -7.45
CA SER A 83 -11.72 -1.30 -7.21
C SER A 83 -12.28 -2.14 -8.35
N PHE A 84 -13.14 -3.11 -8.03
CA PHE A 84 -13.86 -3.91 -9.01
C PHE A 84 -15.35 -3.63 -8.89
N ASP A 85 -16.03 -3.52 -10.02
CA ASP A 85 -17.48 -3.34 -10.12
C ASP A 85 -18.12 -4.74 -10.16
N VAL A 86 -18.25 -5.36 -8.98
CA VAL A 86 -18.73 -6.75 -8.86
C VAL A 86 -20.24 -6.79 -8.70
N ASP A 87 -20.90 -7.74 -9.39
CA ASP A 87 -22.32 -8.01 -9.18
C ASP A 87 -22.54 -8.82 -7.88
N GLN A 88 -23.75 -8.79 -7.33
CA GLN A 88 -24.11 -9.53 -6.12
C GLN A 88 -23.78 -11.03 -6.26
N GLY A 89 -23.13 -11.60 -5.23
CA GLY A 89 -22.68 -12.99 -5.23
C GLY A 89 -21.25 -13.22 -5.76
N MET A 90 -20.58 -12.18 -6.26
CA MET A 90 -19.15 -12.24 -6.65
C MET A 90 -18.20 -11.73 -5.56
N GLU A 91 -18.74 -11.35 -4.41
CA GLU A 91 -18.07 -10.70 -3.27
C GLU A 91 -16.91 -11.52 -2.67
N ASN A 92 -16.98 -12.86 -2.76
CA ASN A 92 -15.98 -13.77 -2.22
C ASN A 92 -14.99 -14.30 -3.28
N MET A 93 -15.07 -13.84 -4.52
CA MET A 93 -14.14 -14.25 -5.57
C MET A 93 -12.77 -13.61 -5.37
N SER A 94 -11.71 -14.19 -5.95
CA SER A 94 -10.38 -13.60 -5.90
C SER A 94 -10.18 -12.57 -7.01
N GLU A 95 -9.22 -11.66 -6.84
CA GLU A 95 -8.85 -10.68 -7.87
C GLU A 95 -8.55 -11.34 -9.23
N ALA A 96 -7.86 -12.49 -9.21
CA ALA A 96 -7.52 -13.23 -10.42
C ALA A 96 -8.76 -13.75 -11.14
N GLU A 97 -9.76 -14.22 -10.38
CA GLU A 97 -11.01 -14.73 -10.92
C GLU A 97 -11.88 -13.61 -11.50
N LEU A 98 -11.96 -12.47 -10.80
CA LEU A 98 -12.68 -11.29 -11.30
C LEU A 98 -12.06 -10.74 -12.58
N LYS A 99 -10.72 -10.71 -12.67
CA LYS A 99 -10.03 -10.35 -13.92
C LYS A 99 -10.29 -11.35 -15.03
N ARG A 100 -10.32 -12.65 -14.73
CA ARG A 100 -10.65 -13.71 -15.70
C ARG A 100 -12.05 -13.54 -16.26
N LEU A 101 -13.01 -13.17 -15.42
CA LEU A 101 -14.40 -12.91 -15.80
C LEU A 101 -14.61 -11.57 -16.51
N GLY A 102 -13.55 -10.77 -16.71
CA GLY A 102 -13.63 -9.51 -17.43
C GLY A 102 -14.35 -8.40 -16.64
N ILE A 103 -14.45 -8.54 -15.32
CA ILE A 103 -15.13 -7.57 -14.48
C ILE A 103 -14.42 -6.21 -14.57
N LYS A 104 -15.23 -5.17 -14.75
CA LYS A 104 -14.75 -3.81 -14.89
C LYS A 104 -14.03 -3.41 -13.61
N HIS A 105 -12.81 -2.93 -13.78
CA HIS A 105 -11.96 -2.54 -12.66
C HIS A 105 -11.38 -1.16 -12.89
N HIS A 106 -11.09 -0.47 -11.80
CA HIS A 106 -10.51 0.87 -11.81
C HIS A 106 -9.24 0.89 -10.96
N TYR A 107 -8.15 1.37 -11.57
CA TYR A 107 -6.88 1.62 -10.87
C TYR A 107 -6.66 3.12 -10.76
N ASP A 108 -6.90 3.70 -9.58
CA ASP A 108 -6.42 5.05 -9.26
C ASP A 108 -5.09 4.94 -8.50
N LEU A 109 -4.00 4.74 -9.24
CA LEU A 109 -2.65 4.61 -8.69
C LEU A 109 -1.82 5.88 -8.95
N LYS A 110 -1.38 6.54 -7.89
CA LYS A 110 -0.52 7.73 -7.95
C LYS A 110 0.94 7.35 -7.73
N THR A 111 1.83 7.96 -8.52
CA THR A 111 3.27 7.74 -8.37
C THR A 111 3.82 8.67 -7.29
N VAL A 112 4.40 8.10 -6.25
CA VAL A 112 5.09 8.82 -5.17
C VAL A 112 6.58 8.59 -5.31
N LYS A 113 7.35 9.68 -5.33
CA LYS A 113 8.82 9.66 -5.39
C LYS A 113 9.38 10.22 -4.10
N THR A 114 10.34 9.51 -3.52
CA THR A 114 11.03 9.92 -2.30
C THR A 114 12.52 9.79 -2.51
N THR A 115 13.26 10.88 -2.30
CA THR A 115 14.72 10.86 -2.35
C THR A 115 15.26 10.18 -1.10
N ILE A 116 16.08 9.15 -1.28
CA ILE A 116 16.75 8.45 -0.19
C ILE A 116 17.94 9.31 0.23
N VAL A 117 17.85 9.91 1.41
CA VAL A 117 18.96 10.63 2.02
C VAL A 117 19.75 9.63 2.86
N SER A 118 20.94 9.27 2.41
CA SER A 118 21.91 8.50 3.21
C SER A 118 22.95 9.45 3.78
N PRO A 119 23.42 9.24 5.03
CA PRO A 119 24.57 9.96 5.54
C PRO A 119 25.78 9.69 4.62
N PRO A 120 26.54 10.71 4.23
CA PRO A 120 27.81 10.50 3.54
C PRO A 120 28.77 9.71 4.44
N ARG A 121 29.69 8.96 3.83
CA ARG A 121 30.63 8.07 4.54
C ARG A 121 31.48 8.81 5.58
N ASN A 122 31.77 10.10 5.33
CA ASN A 122 32.31 11.06 6.28
C ASN A 122 31.39 12.27 6.31
N PRO A 123 30.48 12.39 7.29
CA PRO A 123 29.68 13.59 7.46
C PRO A 123 30.59 14.72 7.95
N GLY A 124 31.10 15.51 7.01
CA GLY A 124 31.76 16.78 7.34
C GLY A 124 30.77 17.77 7.95
N ARG A 125 31.28 18.92 8.41
CA ARG A 125 30.52 20.00 9.07
C ARG A 125 29.32 20.58 8.27
N GLY A 126 29.11 20.17 7.02
CA GLY A 126 28.05 20.66 6.14
C GLY A 126 26.88 19.70 5.88
N TRP A 127 26.86 18.49 6.46
CA TRP A 127 25.71 17.59 6.29
C TRP A 127 24.67 17.84 7.38
N THR A 128 23.49 18.30 6.98
CA THR A 128 22.33 18.40 7.87
C THR A 128 21.38 17.25 7.55
N PRO A 129 21.00 16.41 8.55
CA PRO A 129 19.98 15.39 8.32
C PRO A 129 18.66 16.04 7.88
N PRO A 130 17.87 15.37 7.04
CA PRO A 130 16.54 15.86 6.71
C PRO A 130 15.70 15.96 8.00
N PRO A 131 14.84 16.99 8.11
CA PRO A 131 14.02 17.16 9.30
C PRO A 131 13.16 15.91 9.55
N PRO A 132 12.97 15.49 10.81
CA PRO A 132 12.06 14.41 11.15
C PRO A 132 10.67 14.70 10.58
N VAL A 133 10.00 13.67 10.06
CA VAL A 133 8.62 13.79 9.58
C VAL A 133 7.73 14.12 10.79
N LYS A 134 7.18 15.34 10.81
CA LYS A 134 6.40 15.89 11.95
C LYS A 134 5.13 15.07 12.25
N ASP A 135 4.51 14.50 11.22
CA ASP A 135 3.30 13.67 11.33
C ASP A 135 3.63 12.19 11.09
N TYR A 136 4.63 11.66 11.80
CA TYR A 136 4.88 10.22 11.81
C TYR A 136 3.81 9.52 12.65
N ASN A 137 2.77 9.01 11.99
CA ASN A 137 1.84 8.09 12.61
C ASN A 137 2.41 6.67 12.45
N PRO A 138 3.07 6.09 13.46
CA PRO A 138 3.66 4.76 13.34
C PRO A 138 2.57 3.76 12.92
N PRO A 139 2.81 2.87 11.94
CA PRO A 139 1.87 1.79 11.70
C PRO A 139 1.75 0.95 12.97
N ALA A 140 0.56 0.94 13.54
CA ALA A 140 0.26 0.13 14.72
C ALA A 140 0.08 -1.34 14.32
N SER A 141 0.84 -2.19 15.01
CA SER A 141 0.63 -3.62 15.32
C SER A 141 0.76 -4.73 14.27
N HIS A 142 0.78 -4.47 12.96
CA HIS A 142 0.79 -5.59 11.98
C HIS A 142 2.03 -5.61 11.08
N GLU A 143 2.58 -6.81 10.88
CA GLU A 143 3.74 -7.08 10.02
C GLU A 143 3.35 -8.16 9.00
N GLU A 144 3.58 -7.86 7.72
CA GLU A 144 3.41 -8.80 6.61
C GLU A 144 4.76 -9.04 5.97
N SER A 145 5.07 -10.30 5.64
CA SER A 145 6.34 -10.68 5.04
C SER A 145 6.15 -11.33 3.68
N ASN A 146 7.03 -10.97 2.75
CA ASN A 146 7.09 -11.58 1.42
C ASN A 146 8.34 -12.45 1.25
N THR A 147 8.92 -12.94 2.35
CA THR A 147 9.87 -14.06 2.30
C THR A 147 9.10 -15.34 1.97
N LYS A 148 8.96 -15.65 0.67
CA LYS A 148 8.51 -16.93 0.12
C LYS A 148 7.27 -17.57 0.79
N LYS A 149 6.10 -17.35 0.21
CA LYS A 149 5.20 -18.47 -0.13
C LYS A 149 5.59 -18.96 -1.54
N ASP A 150 6.85 -19.36 -1.72
CA ASP A 150 7.24 -20.18 -2.86
C ASP A 150 7.05 -21.63 -2.39
N THR A 151 5.86 -22.18 -2.59
CA THR A 151 5.60 -23.63 -2.58
C THR A 151 4.93 -24.00 -3.89
#